data_AF-A0A419W6A1-F1
#
_entry.id   AF-A0A419W6A1-F1
#
_cell.length_a   1.000
_cell.length_b   1.000
_cell.length_c   1.000
_cell.angle_alpha   90.00
_cell.angle_beta   90.00
_cell.angle_gamma   90.00
#
_symmetry.space_group_name_H-M   'P 1'
#
loop_
_entity.id
_entity.type
_entity.pdbx_description
1 polymer ?
#
loop_
_entity_poly.entity_id
_entity_poly.type
_entity_poly.pdbx_seq_one_letter_code
_entity_poly.pdbx_strand_id
1 'polypeptide(L)'
;MKTYKPYLALTKGSSGNYTLDVVFQSPRTQNIVSIAQQEITQSGKTYWGVIISVSTDIQLMCGPETNVLFTSVEIESGASSYGTVKCVVQQTKSAGYEGVDDEETDIDFGDGD
;
A
#
# COMPACT_ATOMS: atom_id res chain seq x y z
N MET A 1 -10.68 -4.83 -10.48
CA MET A 1 -9.87 -4.18 -9.42
C MET A 1 -10.28 -2.71 -9.41
N LYS A 2 -10.42 -2.08 -8.24
CA LYS A 2 -10.70 -0.63 -8.18
C LYS A 2 -9.36 0.10 -8.29
N THR A 3 -9.33 1.25 -8.95
CA THR A 3 -8.13 2.09 -9.01
C THR A 3 -7.72 2.48 -7.60
N TYR A 4 -6.42 2.40 -7.31
CA TYR A 4 -5.76 2.64 -6.03
C TYR A 4 -6.15 1.75 -4.87
N LYS A 5 -7.31 1.08 -4.89
CA LYS A 5 -7.67 0.14 -3.83
C LYS A 5 -6.72 -1.05 -3.81
N PRO A 6 -5.91 -1.21 -2.74
CA PRO A 6 -4.94 -2.29 -2.67
C PRO A 6 -5.62 -3.62 -2.36
N TYR A 7 -5.15 -4.67 -3.04
CA TYR A 7 -5.40 -6.05 -2.69
C TYR A 7 -4.15 -6.56 -1.98
N LEU A 8 -4.37 -7.20 -0.83
CA LEU A 8 -3.32 -7.56 0.10
C LEU A 8 -3.22 -9.07 0.22
N ALA A 9 -2.00 -9.57 0.27
CA ALA A 9 -1.71 -10.90 0.78
C ALA A 9 -0.57 -10.76 1.78
N LEU A 10 -0.77 -11.33 2.98
CA LEU A 10 0.24 -11.36 4.02
C LEU A 10 0.80 -12.77 4.07
N THR A 11 2.11 -12.91 4.07
CA THR A 11 2.79 -14.21 4.19
C THR A 11 3.69 -14.20 5.39
N LYS A 12 3.54 -15.18 6.28
CA LYS A 12 4.44 -15.39 7.42
C LYS A 12 5.61 -16.29 7.02
N GLY A 13 6.81 -15.75 7.11
CA GLY A 13 8.05 -16.48 6.92
C GLY A 13 8.37 -17.43 8.07
N SER A 14 9.21 -18.43 7.80
CA SER A 14 9.65 -19.42 8.80
C SER A 14 10.40 -18.80 9.99
N SER A 15 10.95 -17.60 9.83
CA SER A 15 11.66 -16.85 10.87
C SER A 15 10.72 -15.95 11.70
N GLY A 16 9.40 -16.01 11.44
CA GLY A 16 8.40 -15.16 12.10
C GLY A 16 8.30 -13.74 11.54
N ASN A 17 9.04 -13.44 10.47
CA ASN A 17 8.91 -12.20 9.69
C ASN A 17 7.65 -12.27 8.81
N TYR A 18 7.04 -11.13 8.51
CA TYR A 18 5.89 -11.06 7.62
C TYR A 18 6.26 -10.28 6.35
N THR A 19 5.77 -10.76 5.22
CA THR A 19 5.84 -10.04 3.94
C THR A 19 4.44 -9.69 3.49
N LEU A 20 4.21 -8.41 3.20
CA LEU A 20 2.97 -7.92 2.63
C LEU A 20 3.15 -7.73 1.12
N ASP A 21 2.45 -8.54 0.35
CA ASP A 21 2.30 -8.37 -1.09
C ASP A 21 1.10 -7.45 -1.36
N VAL A 22 1.34 -6.40 -2.14
CA VAL A 22 0.33 -5.39 -2.47
C VAL A 22 0.19 -5.28 -3.97
N VAL A 23 -1.04 -5.40 -4.47
CA VAL A 23 -1.37 -5.18 -5.88
C VAL A 23 -2.55 -4.22 -6.03
N PHE A 24 -2.42 -3.24 -6.91
CA PHE A 24 -3.48 -2.28 -7.19
C PHE A 24 -3.39 -1.75 -8.63
N GLN A 25 -4.47 -1.14 -9.11
CA GLN A 25 -4.51 -0.47 -10.40
C GLN A 25 -4.22 1.02 -10.24
N SER A 26 -3.51 1.60 -11.21
CA SER A 26 -3.20 3.03 -11.25
C SER A 26 -3.22 3.52 -12.70
N PRO A 27 -3.57 4.79 -12.98
CA PRO A 27 -3.34 5.41 -14.28
C PRO A 27 -1.88 5.29 -14.69
N ARG A 28 -1.61 5.17 -15.99
CA ARG A 28 -0.23 5.04 -16.50
C ARG A 28 0.70 6.19 -16.20
N THR A 29 0.11 7.34 -15.91
CA THR A 29 0.80 8.56 -15.54
C THR A 29 1.26 8.54 -14.10
N GLN A 30 1.00 7.49 -13.32
CA GLN A 30 1.44 7.39 -11.93
C GLN A 30 2.21 6.10 -11.66
N ASN A 31 3.23 6.20 -10.81
CA ASN A 31 4.04 5.07 -10.35
C ASN A 31 4.40 5.22 -8.88
N ILE A 32 4.80 4.11 -8.24
CA ILE A 32 5.27 4.09 -6.86
C ILE A 32 6.55 4.93 -6.76
N VAL A 33 6.57 5.89 -5.85
CA VAL A 33 7.74 6.74 -5.56
C VAL A 33 8.34 6.47 -4.19
N SER A 34 7.53 5.99 -3.24
CA SER A 34 8.01 5.59 -1.92
C SER A 34 7.07 4.61 -1.25
N ILE A 35 7.62 3.88 -0.29
CA ILE A 35 6.90 2.99 0.62
C ILE A 35 7.40 3.32 2.02
N ALA A 36 6.49 3.62 2.93
CA ALA A 36 6.79 3.91 4.33
C ALA A 36 5.99 3.01 5.26
N GLN A 37 6.55 2.75 6.46
CA GLN A 37 5.85 2.05 7.54
C GLN A 37 5.76 2.97 8.75
N GLN A 38 4.60 3.00 9.39
CA GLN A 38 4.38 3.81 10.60
C GLN A 38 3.13 3.38 11.35
N GLU A 39 3.03 3.76 12.62
CA GLU A 39 1.77 3.67 13.36
C GLU A 39 0.71 4.59 12.74
N ILE A 40 -0.52 4.07 12.56
CA ILE A 40 -1.69 4.84 12.13
C ILE A 40 -2.77 4.73 13.21
N THR A 41 -3.21 5.86 13.75
CA THR A 41 -4.35 5.92 14.67
C THR A 41 -5.57 6.52 13.96
N GLN A 42 -6.65 5.75 13.84
CA GLN A 42 -7.89 6.16 13.19
C GLN A 42 -9.09 5.69 14.01
N SER A 43 -10.03 6.60 14.29
CA SER A 43 -11.26 6.31 15.05
C SER A 43 -11.00 5.63 16.41
N GLY A 44 -9.88 5.97 17.07
CA GLY A 44 -9.48 5.41 18.37
C GLY A 44 -8.88 4.00 18.32
N LYS A 45 -8.64 3.45 17.13
CA LYS A 45 -7.89 2.20 16.92
C LYS A 45 -6.53 2.50 16.32
N THR A 46 -5.54 1.72 16.73
CA THR A 46 -4.16 1.84 16.27
C THR A 46 -3.79 0.64 15.40
N TYR A 47 -3.20 0.90 14.25
CA TYR A 47 -2.84 -0.06 13.22
C TYR A 47 -1.36 0.06 12.88
N TRP A 48 -0.77 -1.02 12.35
CA TRP A 48 0.49 -0.90 11.63
C TRP A 48 0.22 -0.45 10.19
N GLY A 49 0.71 0.73 9.82
CA GLY A 49 0.49 1.32 8.52
C GLY A 49 1.56 0.97 7.51
N VAL A 50 1.16 0.58 6.30
CA VAL A 50 2.02 0.55 5.11
C VAL A 50 1.49 1.60 4.14
N ILE A 51 2.27 2.65 3.89
CA ILE A 51 1.88 3.78 3.05
C ILE A 51 2.64 3.71 1.74
N ILE A 52 1.93 3.43 0.65
CA ILE A 52 2.47 3.41 -0.71
C ILE A 52 2.15 4.74 -1.36
N SER A 53 3.18 5.55 -1.61
CA SER A 53 3.02 6.83 -2.31
C SER A 53 3.17 6.63 -3.81
N VAL A 54 2.20 7.12 -4.58
CA VAL A 54 2.28 7.19 -6.04
C VAL A 54 2.34 8.63 -6.52
N SER A 55 3.14 8.91 -7.55
CA SER A 55 3.32 10.25 -8.13
C SER A 55 3.26 10.22 -9.64
N THR A 56 2.95 11.37 -10.23
CA THR A 56 3.12 11.62 -11.67
C THR A 56 4.54 11.94 -12.10
N ASP A 57 5.48 12.06 -11.17
CA ASP A 57 6.88 12.37 -11.49
C ASP A 57 7.57 11.23 -12.25
N ILE A 58 7.07 10.01 -12.10
CA ILE A 58 7.55 8.82 -12.82
C ILE A 58 6.39 8.24 -13.63
N GLN A 59 6.52 8.23 -14.96
CA GLN A 59 5.45 7.80 -15.87
C GLN A 59 5.89 6.69 -16.82
N LEU A 60 4.97 5.79 -17.14
CA LEU A 60 5.16 4.78 -18.17
C LEU A 60 4.68 5.33 -19.51
N MET A 61 5.61 5.87 -20.31
CA MET A 61 5.31 6.57 -21.58
C MET A 61 4.65 5.68 -22.65
N CYS A 62 4.83 4.35 -22.57
CA CYS A 62 4.30 3.37 -23.52
C CYS A 62 3.53 2.21 -22.84
N GLY A 63 2.90 2.46 -21.69
CA GLY A 63 2.08 1.46 -20.98
C GLY A 63 0.60 1.49 -21.37
N PRO A 64 -0.18 0.45 -21.01
CA PRO A 64 -1.65 0.51 -21.09
C PRO A 64 -2.19 1.67 -20.25
N GLU A 65 -3.35 2.24 -20.61
CA GLU A 65 -3.93 3.40 -19.89
C GLU A 65 -4.08 3.18 -18.38
N THR A 66 -4.34 1.95 -17.97
CA THR A 66 -4.34 1.51 -16.57
C THR A 66 -3.26 0.45 -16.39
N ASN A 67 -2.32 0.73 -15.49
CA ASN A 67 -1.27 -0.21 -15.10
C ASN A 67 -1.67 -0.96 -13.83
N VAL A 68 -1.17 -2.18 -13.70
CA VAL A 68 -1.18 -2.92 -12.45
C VAL A 68 0.17 -2.72 -11.79
N LEU A 69 0.17 -2.15 -10.58
CA LEU A 69 1.37 -1.96 -9.78
C LEU A 69 1.40 -3.05 -8.71
N PHE A 70 2.61 -3.58 -8.49
CA PHE A 70 2.88 -4.62 -7.52
C PHE A 70 4.12 -4.25 -6.71
N THR A 71 4.07 -4.49 -5.40
CA THR A 71 5.23 -4.40 -4.52
C THR A 71 5.11 -5.42 -3.39
N SER A 72 6.27 -5.88 -2.91
CA SER A 72 6.39 -6.73 -1.73
C SER A 72 7.12 -5.95 -0.64
N VAL A 73 6.54 -5.88 0.55
CA VAL A 73 7.08 -5.11 1.68
C VAL A 73 7.36 -6.06 2.83
N GLU A 74 8.62 -6.14 3.26
CA GLU A 74 8.94 -6.79 4.53
C GLU A 74 8.43 -5.93 5.68
N ILE A 75 7.60 -6.51 6.53
CA ILE A 75 6.96 -5.82 7.65
C ILE A 75 7.93 -5.72 8.83
N GLU A 76 8.02 -4.53 9.43
CA GLU A 76 8.94 -4.28 10.55
C GLU A 76 8.70 -5.24 11.74
N SER A 77 9.81 -5.67 12.35
CA SER A 77 9.78 -6.50 13.55
C SER A 77 9.03 -5.79 14.68
N GLY A 78 7.94 -6.39 15.17
CA GLY A 78 7.09 -5.83 16.22
C GLY A 78 5.72 -5.32 15.74
N ALA A 79 5.55 -5.12 14.43
CA ALA A 79 4.27 -4.73 13.83
C ALA A 79 3.12 -5.72 14.12
N SER A 80 3.44 -7.00 14.32
CA SER A 80 2.45 -8.03 14.66
C SER A 80 1.71 -7.77 15.97
N SER A 81 2.26 -6.93 16.86
CA SER A 81 1.59 -6.53 18.11
C SER A 81 0.36 -5.64 17.89
N TYR A 82 0.23 -5.02 16.71
CA TYR A 82 -0.92 -4.18 16.34
C TYR A 82 -2.13 -4.98 15.85
N GLY A 83 -1.98 -6.29 15.60
CA GLY A 83 -3.05 -7.19 15.17
C GLY A 83 -3.46 -7.06 13.70
N THR A 84 -3.45 -5.85 13.14
CA THR A 84 -3.87 -5.56 11.76
C THR A 84 -2.86 -4.65 11.06
N VAL A 85 -2.61 -4.91 9.78
CA VAL A 85 -1.90 -4.01 8.87
C VAL A 85 -2.91 -3.22 8.05
N LYS A 86 -2.82 -1.89 8.08
CA LYS A 86 -3.58 -0.97 7.22
C LYS A 86 -2.69 -0.52 6.07
N CYS A 87 -3.02 -0.92 4.85
CA CYS A 87 -2.32 -0.48 3.65
C CYS A 87 -3.04 0.72 3.03
N VAL A 88 -2.34 1.83 2.89
CA VAL A 88 -2.85 3.08 2.30
C VAL A 88 -2.10 3.36 1.01
N VAL A 89 -2.83 3.53 -0.09
CA VAL A 89 -2.28 4.05 -1.35
C VAL A 89 -2.54 5.54 -1.38
N GLN A 90 -1.47 6.31 -1.17
CA GLN A 90 -1.50 7.76 -1.13
C GLN A 90 -1.08 8.35 -2.48
N GLN A 91 -1.90 9.22 -3.06
CA GLN A 91 -1.53 9.93 -4.27
C GLN A 91 -0.82 11.25 -3.91
N THR A 92 0.48 11.32 -4.17
CA THR A 92 1.25 12.55 -3.94
C THR A 92 0.77 13.64 -4.90
N LYS A 93 0.35 14.77 -4.32
CA LYS A 93 -0.22 15.90 -5.05
C LYS A 93 0.91 16.73 -5.66
N SER A 94 1.36 16.39 -6.86
CA SER A 94 2.04 17.37 -7.72
C SER A 94 1.03 18.49 -8.03
N ALA A 95 1.49 19.75 -8.03
CA ALA A 95 0.62 20.91 -8.26
C ALA A 95 -0.21 20.73 -9.55
N GLY A 96 -1.52 20.51 -9.41
CA GLY A 96 -2.45 20.28 -10.52
C GLY A 96 -3.19 18.93 -10.52
N TYR A 97 -2.81 17.96 -9.68
CA TYR A 97 -3.57 16.73 -9.47
C TYR A 97 -4.56 16.91 -8.30
N GLU A 98 -5.72 17.51 -8.57
CA GLU A 98 -6.92 17.31 -7.75
C GLU A 98 -7.67 16.11 -8.33
N GLY A 99 -7.96 15.06 -7.56
CA GLY A 99 -8.89 14.09 -8.14
C GLY A 99 -9.27 12.85 -7.36
N VAL A 100 -8.51 12.36 -6.39
CA VAL A 100 -8.83 11.07 -5.77
C VAL A 100 -8.46 11.07 -4.30
N ASP A 101 -9.33 10.49 -3.47
CA ASP A 101 -9.05 10.22 -2.07
C ASP A 101 -8.03 9.07 -1.94
N ASP A 102 -7.25 9.09 -0.86
CA ASP A 102 -6.40 7.97 -0.49
C ASP A 102 -7.27 6.71 -0.35
N GLU A 103 -6.82 5.58 -0.90
CA GLU A 103 -7.55 4.32 -0.83
C GLU A 103 -6.85 3.37 0.13
N GLU A 104 -7.65 2.64 0.90
CA GLU A 104 -7.13 1.73 1.92
C GLU A 104 -7.80 0.35 1.90
N THR A 105 -7.02 -0.62 2.36
CA THR A 105 -7.46 -1.99 2.68
C THR A 105 -6.69 -2.44 3.91
N ASP A 106 -7.35 -3.23 4.75
CA ASP A 106 -6.78 -3.80 5.97
C ASP A 106 -6.61 -5.32 5.78
N ILE A 107 -5.59 -5.89 6.42
CA ILE A 107 -5.36 -7.34 6.50
C ILE A 107 -4.89 -7.70 7.90
N ASP A 108 -5.42 -8.77 8.46
CA ASP A 108 -5.06 -9.19 9.81
C ASP A 108 -3.81 -10.06 9.79
N PHE A 109 -2.98 -9.97 10.83
CA PHE A 109 -1.80 -10.84 10.94
C PHE A 109 -2.17 -12.33 11.02
N GLY A 110 -3.41 -12.65 11.39
CA GLY A 110 -3.96 -14.00 11.36
C GLY A 110 -4.30 -14.53 9.96
N ASP A 111 -4.35 -13.68 8.93
CA ASP A 111 -4.61 -14.09 7.55
C ASP A 111 -3.36 -14.61 6.83
N GLY A 112 -2.18 -14.45 7.47
CA GLY A 112 -0.89 -14.84 6.89
C GLY A 112 -0.34 -16.20 7.34
N ASP A 113 -1.16 -17.02 8.02
CA ASP A 113 -0.83 -18.40 8.43
C ASP A 113 -1.13 -19.44 7.32
#